data_AF-A0A1X7PEB2-F1
#
_entry.id   AF-A0A1X7PEB2-F1
#
_cell.length_a   1.000
_cell.length_b   1.000
_cell.length_c   1.000
_cell.angle_alpha   90.00
_cell.angle_beta   90.00
_cell.angle_gamma   90.00
#
_symmetry.space_group_name_H-M   'P 1'
#
loop_
_entity.id
_entity.type
_entity.pdbx_description
1 polymer ?
#
loop_
_entity_poly.entity_id
_entity_poly.type
_entity_poly.pdbx_seq_one_letter_code
_entity_poly.pdbx_strand_id
1 'polypeptide(L)'
;MRTAVLYVAFAILATAVNLGTQMLVELAMTGEWSTVVAVLAGTLTGVIAKYVLDKRYIFRHETMNAAHGVKTFFLYGVMSGVTTLIFWGFEFGFDYLFGTDLARYTGAVIGLAIGYVAKYHLDKNVTFQGPREEPA
;
A
#
# COMPACT_ATOMS: atom_id res chain seq x y z
N MET A 1 -15.64 5.82 11.74
CA MET A 1 -15.89 4.39 11.44
C MET A 1 -15.93 4.08 9.94
N ARG A 2 -16.66 4.83 9.10
CA ARG A 2 -16.74 4.57 7.64
C ARG A 2 -15.39 4.44 6.91
N THR A 3 -14.42 5.31 7.22
CA THR A 3 -13.11 5.34 6.54
C THR A 3 -12.26 4.11 6.83
N ALA A 4 -12.24 3.61 8.08
CA ALA A 4 -11.46 2.44 8.46
C ALA A 4 -11.98 1.16 7.79
N VAL A 5 -13.31 0.99 7.74
CA VAL A 5 -13.95 -0.15 7.05
C VAL A 5 -13.62 -0.15 5.57
N LEU A 6 -13.70 1.03 4.91
CA LEU A 6 -13.30 1.16 3.50
C LEU A 6 -11.81 0.88 3.30
N TYR A 7 -10.94 1.34 4.21
CA TYR A 7 -9.50 1.06 4.14
C TYR A 7 -9.21 -0.45 4.15
N VAL A 8 -9.87 -1.20 5.03
CA VAL A 8 -9.74 -2.65 5.13
C VAL A 8 -10.34 -3.33 3.90
N ALA A 9 -11.54 -2.94 3.47
CA ALA A 9 -12.18 -3.51 2.28
C ALA A 9 -11.33 -3.31 1.02
N PHE A 10 -10.76 -2.12 0.82
CA PHE A 10 -9.91 -1.83 -0.31
C PHE A 10 -8.55 -2.52 -0.22
N ALA A 11 -8.02 -2.73 0.98
CA ALA A 11 -6.84 -3.56 1.16
C ALA A 11 -7.11 -5.01 0.72
N ILE A 12 -8.24 -5.60 1.15
CA ILE A 12 -8.65 -6.95 0.74
C ILE A 12 -8.82 -7.04 -0.78
N LEU A 13 -9.51 -6.07 -1.40
CA LEU A 13 -9.67 -6.04 -2.85
C LEU A 13 -8.33 -5.90 -3.59
N ALA A 14 -7.44 -5.03 -3.11
CA ALA A 14 -6.11 -4.88 -3.69
C ALA A 14 -5.26 -6.16 -3.56
N THR A 15 -5.37 -6.87 -2.43
CA THR A 15 -4.75 -8.19 -2.25
C THR A 15 -5.33 -9.21 -3.23
N ALA A 16 -6.65 -9.23 -3.43
CA ALA A 16 -7.28 -10.13 -4.40
C ALA A 16 -6.83 -9.82 -5.84
N VAL A 17 -6.73 -8.54 -6.23
CA VAL A 17 -6.18 -8.13 -7.53
C VAL A 17 -4.72 -8.58 -7.66
N ASN A 18 -3.90 -8.34 -6.65
CA ASN A 18 -2.50 -8.75 -6.63
C ASN A 18 -2.37 -10.26 -6.88
N LEU A 19 -2.99 -11.08 -6.04
CA LEU A 19 -2.92 -12.54 -6.13
C LEU A 19 -3.53 -13.08 -7.43
N GLY A 20 -4.66 -12.51 -7.87
CA GLY A 20 -5.29 -12.87 -9.14
C GLY A 20 -4.37 -12.58 -10.33
N THR A 21 -3.67 -11.44 -10.34
CA THR A 21 -2.67 -11.15 -11.37
C THR A 21 -1.48 -12.09 -11.30
N GLN A 22 -0.96 -12.41 -10.11
CA GLN A 22 0.11 -13.41 -9.98
C GLN A 22 -0.30 -14.75 -10.60
N MET A 23 -1.49 -15.25 -10.25
CA MET A 23 -2.03 -16.50 -10.77
C MET A 23 -2.18 -16.49 -12.30
N LEU A 24 -2.67 -15.39 -12.88
CA LEU A 24 -2.80 -15.26 -14.33
C LEU A 24 -1.45 -15.25 -15.04
N VAL A 25 -0.44 -14.59 -14.45
CA VAL A 25 0.92 -14.58 -15.01
C VAL A 25 1.55 -15.96 -14.94
N GLU A 26 1.43 -16.66 -13.82
CA GLU A 26 1.96 -18.03 -13.67
C GLU A 26 1.25 -19.04 -14.59
N LEU A 27 -0.02 -18.80 -14.93
CA LEU A 27 -0.73 -19.60 -15.92
C LEU A 27 -0.25 -19.31 -17.36
N ALA A 28 0.09 -18.06 -17.67
CA ALA A 28 0.48 -17.62 -19.00
C ALA A 28 1.98 -17.78 -19.31
N MET A 29 2.82 -17.81 -18.27
CA MET A 29 4.27 -17.85 -18.38
C MET A 29 4.85 -18.95 -17.48
N THR A 30 5.65 -19.84 -18.06
CA THR A 30 6.40 -20.86 -17.32
C THR A 30 7.90 -20.60 -17.44
N GLY A 31 8.67 -20.95 -16.41
CA GLY A 31 10.14 -20.84 -16.42
C GLY A 31 10.69 -20.17 -15.17
N GLU A 32 12.02 -20.10 -15.10
CA GLU A 32 12.77 -19.63 -13.91
C GLU A 32 12.35 -18.22 -13.44
N TRP A 33 11.97 -17.35 -14.37
CA TRP A 33 11.56 -15.97 -14.07
C TRP A 33 10.05 -15.80 -13.84
N SER A 34 9.23 -16.84 -14.01
CA SER A 34 7.77 -16.71 -13.99
C SER A 34 7.27 -16.13 -12.67
N THR A 35 7.70 -16.69 -11.53
CA THR A 35 7.30 -16.23 -10.20
C THR A 35 7.75 -14.78 -9.93
N VAL A 36 8.95 -14.40 -10.38
CA VAL A 36 9.44 -13.01 -10.21
C VAL A 36 8.55 -12.03 -11.00
N VAL A 37 8.25 -12.36 -12.26
CA VAL A 37 7.38 -11.53 -13.11
C VAL A 37 5.96 -11.48 -12.53
N ALA A 38 5.44 -12.61 -12.04
CA ALA A 38 4.14 -12.70 -11.39
C ALA A 38 4.07 -11.77 -10.19
N VAL A 39 5.01 -11.87 -9.25
CA VAL A 39 5.08 -11.03 -8.04
C VAL A 39 5.17 -9.54 -8.39
N LEU A 40 6.00 -9.17 -9.38
CA LEU A 40 6.12 -7.78 -9.82
C LEU A 40 4.81 -7.26 -10.43
N ALA A 41 4.18 -8.03 -11.32
CA ALA A 41 2.92 -7.68 -11.96
C ALA A 41 1.76 -7.59 -10.94
N GLY A 42 1.67 -8.56 -10.03
CA GLY A 42 0.70 -8.58 -8.93
C GLY A 42 0.88 -7.40 -7.99
N THR A 43 2.11 -7.07 -7.63
CA THR A 43 2.43 -5.91 -6.78
C THR A 43 2.00 -4.61 -7.46
N LEU A 44 2.36 -4.43 -8.74
CA LEU A 44 2.02 -3.23 -9.49
C LEU A 44 0.50 -3.05 -9.61
N THR A 45 -0.21 -4.09 -10.04
CA THR A 45 -1.66 -4.05 -10.22
C THR A 45 -2.41 -3.87 -8.91
N GLY A 46 -1.99 -4.55 -7.83
CA GLY A 46 -2.56 -4.37 -6.50
C GLY A 46 -2.37 -2.96 -5.96
N VAL A 47 -1.17 -2.39 -6.10
CA VAL A 47 -0.89 -1.00 -5.68
C VAL A 47 -1.71 0.00 -6.49
N ILE A 48 -1.82 -0.18 -7.82
CA ILE A 48 -2.66 0.67 -8.66
C ILE A 48 -4.13 0.59 -8.23
N ALA A 49 -4.66 -0.63 -8.04
CA ALA A 49 -6.03 -0.82 -7.61
C ALA A 49 -6.30 -0.12 -6.27
N LYS A 50 -5.39 -0.29 -5.30
CA LYS A 50 -5.52 0.36 -4.00
C LYS A 50 -5.47 1.87 -4.10
N TYR A 51 -4.53 2.41 -4.86
CA TYR A 51 -4.41 3.84 -5.10
C TYR A 51 -5.70 4.43 -5.67
N VAL A 52 -6.27 3.80 -6.71
CA VAL A 52 -7.52 4.26 -7.35
C VAL A 52 -8.68 4.25 -6.37
N LEU A 53 -8.83 3.18 -5.58
CA LEU A 53 -9.90 3.05 -4.59
C LEU A 53 -9.76 4.07 -3.46
N ASP A 54 -8.57 4.19 -2.87
CA ASP A 54 -8.29 5.12 -1.78
C ASP A 54 -8.51 6.56 -2.25
N LYS A 55 -7.98 6.91 -3.42
CA LYS A 55 -8.13 8.24 -4.03
C LYS A 55 -9.60 8.60 -4.24
N ARG A 56 -10.39 7.71 -4.85
CA ARG A 56 -11.77 8.01 -5.24
C ARG A 56 -12.74 8.02 -4.06
N TYR A 57 -12.65 7.04 -3.18
CA TYR A 57 -13.70 6.81 -2.19
C TYR A 57 -13.33 7.29 -0.78
N ILE A 58 -12.05 7.33 -0.43
CA ILE A 58 -11.60 7.80 0.88
C ILE A 58 -11.22 9.27 0.82
N PHE A 59 -10.29 9.63 -0.07
CA PHE A 59 -9.75 10.99 -0.14
C PHE A 59 -10.55 11.91 -1.06
N ARG A 60 -11.32 11.35 -2.01
CA ARG A 60 -12.12 12.08 -3.01
C ARG A 60 -11.29 13.14 -3.73
N HIS A 61 -10.06 12.78 -4.09
CA HIS A 61 -9.08 13.75 -4.58
C HIS A 61 -9.20 13.95 -6.09
N GLU A 62 -9.43 15.20 -6.50
CA GLU A 62 -9.58 15.57 -7.90
C GLU A 62 -8.27 15.45 -8.68
N THR A 63 -8.37 14.94 -9.91
CA THR A 63 -7.22 14.89 -10.83
C THR A 63 -7.36 15.99 -11.87
N MET A 64 -6.57 17.05 -11.74
CA MET A 64 -6.65 18.18 -12.68
C MET A 64 -6.14 17.82 -14.08
N ASN A 65 -5.10 16.96 -14.17
CA ASN A 65 -4.54 16.47 -15.42
C ASN A 65 -3.71 15.18 -15.20
N ALA A 66 -3.24 14.56 -16.28
CA ALA A 66 -2.46 13.32 -16.24
C ALA A 66 -1.15 13.46 -15.43
N ALA A 67 -0.44 14.59 -15.57
CA ALA A 67 0.79 14.85 -14.83
C ALA A 67 0.56 14.90 -13.31
N HIS A 68 -0.53 15.53 -12.88
CA HIS A 68 -0.96 15.55 -11.48
C HIS A 68 -1.32 14.14 -11.00
N GLY A 69 -1.99 13.34 -11.82
CA GLY A 69 -2.30 11.94 -11.53
C GLY A 69 -1.06 11.08 -11.29
N VAL A 70 -0.03 11.22 -12.14
CA VAL A 70 1.26 10.54 -12.00
C VAL A 70 1.99 11.00 -10.74
N LYS A 71 2.03 12.31 -10.47
CA LYS A 71 2.64 12.86 -9.26
C LYS A 71 2.00 12.29 -7.99
N THR A 72 0.67 12.26 -7.92
CA THR A 72 -0.05 11.73 -6.77
C THR A 72 0.14 10.22 -6.60
N PHE A 73 0.22 9.45 -7.70
CA PHE A 73 0.57 8.03 -7.65
C PHE A 73 2.01 7.81 -7.14
N PHE A 74 2.96 8.60 -7.64
CA PHE A 74 4.34 8.55 -7.19
C PHE A 74 4.45 8.84 -5.69
N LEU A 75 3.83 9.92 -5.21
CA LEU A 75 3.78 10.25 -3.78
C LEU A 75 3.14 9.12 -2.97
N TYR A 76 2.04 8.53 -3.44
CA TYR A 76 1.42 7.40 -2.78
C TYR A 76 2.38 6.21 -2.62
N GLY A 77 3.17 5.92 -3.66
CA GLY A 77 4.23 4.93 -3.64
C GLY A 77 5.33 5.27 -2.63
N VAL A 78 5.83 6.51 -2.63
CA VAL A 78 6.87 6.97 -1.68
C VAL A 78 6.37 6.85 -0.24
N MET A 79 5.14 7.29 0.07
CA MET A 79 4.58 7.18 1.42
C MET A 79 4.41 5.70 1.84
N SER A 80 4.08 4.82 0.90
CA SER A 80 4.04 3.38 1.16
C SER A 80 5.44 2.86 1.51
N GLY A 81 6.47 3.23 0.75
CA GLY A 81 7.86 2.86 1.04
C GLY A 81 8.35 3.37 2.41
N VAL A 82 8.07 4.63 2.76
CA VAL A 82 8.43 5.21 4.07
C VAL A 82 7.79 4.41 5.22
N THR A 83 6.51 4.04 5.08
CA THR A 83 5.82 3.29 6.14
C THR A 83 6.28 1.83 6.23
N THR A 84 6.70 1.22 5.12
CA THR A 84 7.40 -0.07 5.14
C THR A 84 8.74 0.01 5.88
N LEU A 85 9.50 1.10 5.70
CA LEU A 85 10.75 1.30 6.45
C LEU A 85 10.51 1.46 7.96
N ILE A 86 9.42 2.12 8.36
CA ILE A 86 9.01 2.18 9.77
C ILE A 86 8.76 0.76 10.29
N PHE A 87 7.97 -0.03 9.57
CA PHE A 87 7.69 -1.42 9.93
C PHE A 87 8.98 -2.25 10.09
N TRP A 88 9.86 -2.25 9.09
CA TRP A 88 11.13 -2.96 9.15
C TRP A 88 12.07 -2.46 10.24
N GLY A 89 12.10 -1.15 10.49
CA GLY A 89 12.91 -0.56 11.56
C GLY A 89 12.52 -1.11 12.94
N PHE A 90 11.22 -1.29 13.20
CA PHE A 90 10.77 -1.93 14.44
C PHE A 90 10.98 -3.45 14.43
N GLU A 91 10.64 -4.15 13.34
CA GLU A 91 10.82 -5.61 13.24
C GLU A 91 12.30 -6.00 13.44
N PHE A 92 13.19 -5.46 12.62
CA PHE A 92 14.63 -5.76 12.69
C PHE A 92 15.32 -5.10 13.87
N GLY A 93 14.85 -3.93 14.32
CA GLY A 93 15.38 -3.30 15.53
C GLY A 93 15.12 -4.15 16.78
N PHE A 94 13.92 -4.74 16.90
CA PHE A 94 13.60 -5.63 18.01
C PHE A 94 14.32 -6.97 17.88
N ASP A 95 14.40 -7.51 16.66
CA ASP A 95 15.20 -8.71 16.41
C ASP A 95 16.66 -8.52 16.81
N TYR A 96 17.27 -7.40 16.42
CA TYR A 96 18.66 -7.08 16.76
C TYR A 96 18.88 -6.88 18.27
N LEU A 97 17.95 -6.23 18.97
CA LEU A 97 18.08 -5.92 20.39
C LEU A 97 17.84 -7.13 21.31
N PHE A 98 16.94 -8.04 20.92
CA PHE A 98 16.47 -9.11 21.80
C PHE A 98 16.77 -10.53 21.27
N GLY A 99 17.02 -10.70 19.98
CA GLY A 99 17.45 -11.96 19.37
C GLY A 99 16.42 -13.09 19.45
N THR A 100 15.12 -12.79 19.56
CA THR A 100 14.06 -13.79 19.62
C THR A 100 12.95 -13.51 18.61
N ASP A 101 12.37 -14.57 18.06
CA ASP A 101 11.22 -14.45 17.15
C ASP A 101 10.04 -13.71 17.79
N LEU A 102 9.79 -13.95 19.08
CA LEU A 102 8.71 -13.25 19.80
C LEU A 102 8.96 -11.73 19.80
N ALA A 103 10.19 -11.28 20.05
CA ALA A 103 10.53 -9.87 20.02
C ALA A 103 10.43 -9.30 18.61
N ARG A 104 10.96 -9.99 17.60
CA ARG A 104 10.84 -9.60 16.18
C ARG A 104 9.38 -9.41 15.77
N TYR A 105 8.51 -10.39 16.05
CA TYR A 105 7.08 -10.28 15.75
C TYR A 105 6.36 -9.21 16.56
N THR A 106 6.79 -8.96 17.81
CA THR A 106 6.25 -7.86 18.62
C THR A 106 6.62 -6.51 18.01
N GLY A 107 7.88 -6.33 17.61
CA GLY A 107 8.36 -5.16 16.88
C GLY A 107 7.59 -4.98 15.57
N ALA A 108 7.40 -6.05 14.80
CA ALA A 108 6.58 -6.05 13.58
C ALA A 108 5.16 -5.52 13.82
N VAL A 109 4.45 -6.00 14.84
CA VAL A 109 3.08 -5.55 15.15
C VAL A 109 3.06 -4.06 15.53
N ILE A 110 3.99 -3.61 16.36
CA ILE A 110 4.12 -2.20 16.75
C ILE A 110 4.43 -1.32 15.51
N GLY A 111 5.41 -1.75 14.71
CA GLY A 111 5.82 -1.06 13.49
C GLY A 111 4.68 -0.94 12.47
N LEU A 112 3.89 -2.00 12.28
CA LEU A 112 2.69 -1.97 11.43
C LEU A 112 1.64 -1.02 11.98
N ALA A 113 1.35 -1.04 13.28
CA ALA A 113 0.36 -0.14 13.89
C ALA A 113 0.75 1.33 13.69
N ILE A 114 2.00 1.68 13.98
CA ILE A 114 2.54 3.03 13.75
C ILE A 114 2.54 3.36 12.25
N GLY A 115 2.98 2.42 11.41
CA GLY A 115 3.03 2.56 9.96
C GLY A 115 1.67 2.88 9.36
N TYR A 116 0.59 2.22 9.79
CA TYR A 116 -0.77 2.52 9.33
C TYR A 116 -1.26 3.90 9.77
N VAL A 117 -1.00 4.31 11.01
CA VAL A 117 -1.35 5.65 11.50
C VAL A 117 -0.58 6.71 10.72
N ALA A 118 0.73 6.54 10.58
CA ALA A 118 1.58 7.42 9.79
C ALA A 118 1.11 7.49 8.34
N LYS A 119 0.79 6.34 7.71
CA LYS A 119 0.29 6.27 6.33
C LYS A 119 -0.96 7.11 6.13
N TYR A 120 -1.93 7.01 7.04
CA TYR A 120 -3.15 7.80 6.96
C TYR A 120 -2.85 9.31 6.98
N HIS A 121 -1.99 9.75 7.90
CA HIS A 121 -1.62 11.16 8.00
C HIS A 121 -0.80 11.64 6.80
N LEU A 122 0.14 10.83 6.30
CA LEU A 122 0.93 11.12 5.12
C LEU A 122 0.05 11.20 3.86
N ASP A 123 -0.87 10.27 3.67
CA ASP A 123 -1.76 10.30 2.51
C ASP A 123 -2.69 11.51 2.53
N LYS A 124 -3.27 11.79 3.71
CA LYS A 124 -4.18 12.93 3.90
C LYS A 124 -3.47 14.27 3.69
N ASN A 125 -2.24 14.39 4.19
CA ASN A 125 -1.54 15.67 4.29
C ASN A 125 -0.38 15.80 3.30
N VAL A 126 -0.09 14.84 2.44
CA VAL A 126 1.01 14.95 1.45
C VAL A 126 0.53 14.44 0.09
N THR A 127 0.04 13.21 0.03
CA THR A 127 -0.34 12.58 -1.24
C THR A 127 -1.57 13.23 -1.86
N PHE A 128 -2.66 13.33 -1.09
CA PHE A 128 -3.96 13.80 -1.55
C PHE A 128 -4.27 15.21 -1.04
N GLN A 129 -3.26 16.10 -1.05
CA GLN A 129 -3.46 17.52 -0.78
C GLN A 129 -4.08 18.20 -2.01
N GLY A 130 -5.23 18.86 -1.84
CA GLY A 130 -5.85 19.67 -2.89
C GLY A 130 -7.39 19.67 -2.84
N PRO A 131 -8.03 20.16 -3.93
CA PRO A 131 -9.49 20.16 -4.05
C PRO A 131 -10.07 18.76 -3.89
N ARG A 132 -11.17 18.67 -3.14
CA ARG A 132 -11.92 17.43 -2.93
C ARG A 132 -13.19 17.49 -3.75
N GLU A 133 -13.55 16.38 -4.39
CA GLU A 133 -14.82 16.25 -5.11
C GLU A 133 -15.98 16.50 -4.13
N GLU A 134 -16.84 17.46 -4.45
CA GLU A 134 -18.09 17.66 -3.72
C GLU A 134 -18.99 16.42 -3.93
N PRO A 135 -19.66 15.92 -2.87
CA PRO A 135 -20.61 14.84 -3.04
C PRO A 135 -21.75 15.32 -3.95
N ALA A 136 -21.94 14.60 -5.05
CA ALA A 136 -23.10 14.74 -5.94
C ALA A 136 -24.43 14.51 -5.20
#